data_AF-M2YQV7-F1
#
_entry.id   AF-M2YQV7-F1
#
_cell.length_a   1.000
_cell.length_b   1.000
_cell.length_c   1.000
_cell.angle_alpha   90.00
_cell.angle_beta   90.00
_cell.angle_gamma   90.00
#
_symmetry.space_group_name_H-M   'P 1'
#
loop_
_entity.id
_entity.type
_entity.pdbx_description
1 polymer ?
#
loop_
_entity_poly.entity_id
_entity_poly.type
_entity_poly.pdbx_seq_one_letter_code
_entity_poly.pdbx_strand_id
1 'polypeptide(L)'
;MPGDRAAGCGGRMEPISVTVRGAGEWVIIHRCRACGTLGANRCAGDDNPLALLRIVLRPIPGSSALLDGERLSPDHPSLSLRKVLSAGGEGRID
;
A
#
# COMPACT_ATOMS: atom_id res chain seq x y z
N MET A 1 -17.24 12.10 10.53
CA MET A 1 -16.73 10.88 11.18
C MET A 1 -15.64 10.31 10.30
N PRO A 2 -14.44 9.98 10.82
CA PRO A 2 -13.36 9.38 10.04
C PRO A 2 -13.82 8.09 9.36
N GLY A 3 -13.28 7.81 8.16
CA GLY A 3 -13.80 6.83 7.22
C GLY A 3 -13.80 5.36 7.66
N ASP A 4 -13.23 5.04 8.82
CA ASP A 4 -13.26 3.70 9.45
C ASP A 4 -14.47 3.51 10.40
N ARG A 5 -14.99 4.59 10.99
CA ARG A 5 -16.13 4.56 11.92
C ARG A 5 -17.49 4.48 11.23
N ALA A 6 -17.53 4.54 9.90
CA ALA A 6 -18.76 4.41 9.10
C ALA A 6 -19.12 2.95 8.77
N ALA A 7 -18.21 1.99 9.00
CA ALA A 7 -18.48 0.59 8.74
C ALA A 7 -19.39 0.01 9.83
N GLY A 8 -20.67 -0.21 9.50
CA GLY A 8 -21.69 -0.73 10.45
C GLY A 8 -21.41 -2.11 11.05
N CYS A 9 -20.41 -2.83 10.53
CA CYS A 9 -20.01 -4.16 10.99
C CYS A 9 -19.04 -4.15 12.20
N GLY A 10 -18.42 -3.00 12.52
CA GLY A 10 -17.43 -2.88 13.62
C GLY A 10 -16.13 -3.67 13.41
N GLY A 11 -15.91 -4.24 12.22
CA GLY A 11 -14.70 -5.01 11.90
C GLY A 11 -13.45 -4.13 11.77
N ARG A 12 -12.28 -4.71 12.04
CA ARG A 12 -10.99 -4.00 11.88
C ARG A 12 -10.71 -3.69 10.41
N MET A 13 -10.22 -2.47 10.16
CA MET A 13 -9.86 -1.98 8.84
C MET A 13 -8.36 -2.20 8.60
N GLU A 14 -8.02 -2.84 7.48
CA GLU A 14 -6.64 -3.10 7.07
C GLU A 14 -6.25 -2.17 5.93
N PRO A 15 -5.13 -1.42 6.02
CA PRO A 15 -4.63 -0.66 4.88
C PRO A 15 -4.07 -1.62 3.83
N ILE A 16 -4.62 -1.54 2.62
CA ILE A 16 -4.27 -2.44 1.51
C ILE A 16 -3.64 -1.73 0.33
N SER A 17 -3.86 -0.42 0.17
CA SER A 17 -3.33 0.36 -0.94
C SER A 17 -3.30 1.85 -0.61
N VAL A 18 -2.60 2.60 -1.44
CA VAL A 18 -2.55 4.07 -1.44
C VAL A 18 -2.85 4.55 -2.85
N THR A 19 -3.63 5.62 -2.97
CA THR A 19 -3.88 6.33 -4.22
C THR A 19 -3.59 7.81 -4.04
N VAL A 20 -3.44 8.54 -5.15
CA VAL A 20 -3.22 9.98 -5.16
C VAL A 20 -4.36 10.63 -5.94
N ARG A 21 -4.97 11.65 -5.35
CA ARG A 21 -6.10 12.39 -5.95
C ARG A 21 -5.71 13.84 -6.21
N GLY A 22 -6.31 14.43 -7.25
CA GLY A 22 -6.17 15.85 -7.56
C GLY A 22 -4.70 16.31 -7.60
N ALA A 23 -4.39 17.38 -6.87
CA ALA A 23 -3.08 18.02 -6.82
C ALA A 23 -2.04 17.31 -5.93
N GLY A 24 -2.07 15.97 -5.87
CA GLY A 24 -1.08 15.20 -5.10
C GLY A 24 -1.53 14.81 -3.70
N GLU A 25 -2.83 14.79 -3.42
CA GLU A 25 -3.36 14.36 -2.12
C GLU A 25 -3.29 12.83 -1.99
N TRP A 26 -2.54 12.35 -1.00
CA TRP A 26 -2.43 10.93 -0.71
C TRP A 26 -3.65 10.43 0.06
N VAL A 27 -4.18 9.29 -0.36
CA VAL A 27 -5.37 8.66 0.20
C VAL A 27 -5.11 7.18 0.44
N ILE A 28 -5.31 6.71 1.66
CA ILE A 28 -5.16 5.31 2.05
C ILE A 28 -6.47 4.57 1.80
N ILE A 29 -6.38 3.45 1.10
CA ILE A 29 -7.50 2.51 0.90
C ILE A 29 -7.41 1.41 1.95
N HIS A 30 -8.48 1.28 2.72
CA HIS A 30 -8.64 0.26 3.74
C HIS A 30 -9.70 -0.76 3.32
N ARG A 31 -9.49 -2.02 3.68
CA ARG A 31 -10.47 -3.10 3.55
C ARG A 31 -10.89 -3.56 4.93
N CYS A 32 -12.20 -3.66 5.17
CA CYS A 32 -12.70 -4.32 6.38
C CYS A 32 -12.36 -5.81 6.33
N ARG A 33 -11.69 -6.33 7.37
CA ARG A 33 -11.36 -7.75 7.46
C ARG A 33 -12.56 -8.66 7.73
N ALA A 34 -13.69 -8.11 8.17
CA ALA A 34 -14.90 -8.87 8.47
C ALA A 34 -15.87 -8.95 7.27
N CYS A 35 -16.17 -7.83 6.62
CA CYS A 35 -17.17 -7.76 5.56
C CYS A 35 -16.62 -7.36 4.18
N GLY A 36 -15.32 -7.08 4.07
CA GLY A 36 -14.67 -6.74 2.79
C GLY A 36 -14.89 -5.32 2.27
N THR A 37 -15.75 -4.51 2.91
CA THR A 37 -16.02 -3.13 2.49
C THR A 37 -14.74 -2.29 2.39
N LEU A 38 -14.65 -1.47 1.35
CA LEU A 38 -13.54 -0.55 1.12
C LEU A 38 -13.85 0.85 1.67
N GLY A 39 -12.88 1.44 2.36
CA GLY A 39 -12.93 2.81 2.86
C GLY A 39 -11.70 3.59 2.40
N ALA A 40 -11.88 4.88 2.14
CA ALA A 40 -10.81 5.79 1.74
C ALA A 40 -10.61 6.87 2.81
N ASN A 41 -9.37 7.05 3.28
CA ASN A 41 -9.02 8.10 4.23
C ASN A 41 -7.90 8.97 3.66
N ARG A 42 -8.06 10.30 3.72
CA ARG A 42 -6.98 11.24 3.37
C ARG A 42 -5.81 11.04 4.34
N CYS A 43 -4.58 11.04 3.83
CA CYS A 43 -3.41 11.07 4.70
C CYS A 43 -3.33 12.40 5.43
N ALA A 44 -3.11 12.37 6.74
CA ALA A 44 -2.82 13.55 7.53
C ALA A 44 -1.36 13.99 7.35
N GLY A 45 -1.07 15.26 7.66
CA GLY A 45 0.28 15.81 7.53
C GLY A 45 1.31 15.19 8.48
N ASP A 46 0.83 14.57 9.56
CA ASP A 46 1.62 13.88 10.60
C ASP A 46 1.58 12.35 10.47
N ASP A 47 0.98 11.81 9.39
CA ASP A 47 1.08 10.38 9.12
C ASP A 47 2.54 9.98 8.90
N ASN A 48 2.92 8.81 9.43
CA ASN A 48 4.28 8.30 9.28
C ASN A 48 4.57 7.95 7.81
N PRO A 49 5.49 8.65 7.13
CA PRO A 49 5.78 8.42 5.71
C PRO A 49 6.31 7.00 5.44
N LEU A 50 7.07 6.43 6.38
CA LEU A 50 7.61 5.08 6.23
C LEU A 50 6.49 4.03 6.23
N ALA A 51 5.47 4.21 7.06
CA ALA A 51 4.32 3.32 7.11
C ALA A 51 3.54 3.33 5.78
N LEU A 52 3.40 4.50 5.15
CA LEU A 52 2.77 4.64 3.83
C LEU A 52 3.59 3.95 2.73
N LEU A 53 4.92 4.15 2.73
CA LEU A 53 5.81 3.50 1.77
C LEU A 53 5.79 1.97 1.89
N ARG A 54 5.69 1.41 3.11
CA ARG A 54 5.52 -0.04 3.31
C ARG A 54 4.27 -0.59 2.62
N ILE A 55 3.18 0.16 2.60
CA ILE A 55 1.95 -0.25 1.90
C ILE A 55 2.21 -0.26 0.38
N VAL A 56 2.80 0.82 -0.15
CA VAL A 56 3.09 0.99 -1.57
C VAL A 56 4.08 -0.06 -2.10
N LEU A 57 5.08 -0.40 -1.30
CA LEU A 57 6.19 -1.27 -1.72
C LEU A 57 5.94 -2.76 -1.44
N ARG A 58 4.88 -3.12 -0.72
CA ARG A 58 4.50 -4.52 -0.44
C ARG A 58 4.51 -5.44 -1.68
N PRO A 59 4.02 -5.05 -2.87
CA PRO A 59 4.03 -5.93 -4.05
C PRO A 59 5.42 -6.03 -4.71
N ILE A 60 6.41 -5.25 -4.29
CA ILE A 60 7.77 -5.25 -4.85
C ILE A 60 8.65 -6.15 -3.99
N PRO A 61 9.10 -7.32 -4.49
CA PRO A 61 9.91 -8.23 -3.68
C PRO A 61 11.28 -7.62 -3.33
N GLY A 62 11.77 -7.93 -2.13
CA GLY A 62 13.03 -7.38 -1.59
C GLY A 62 12.93 -5.93 -1.10
N SER A 63 11.80 -5.25 -1.29
CA SER A 63 11.62 -3.86 -0.85
C SER A 63 11.63 -3.67 0.67
N SER A 64 11.34 -4.70 1.45
CA SER A 64 11.38 -4.64 2.93
C SER A 64 12.77 -4.23 3.42
N ALA A 65 13.83 -4.76 2.80
CA ALA A 65 15.20 -4.43 3.17
C ALA A 65 15.56 -2.96 2.89
N LEU A 66 14.88 -2.29 1.95
CA LEU A 66 15.04 -0.85 1.73
C LEU A 66 14.47 0.00 2.89
N LEU A 67 13.49 -0.54 3.62
CA LEU A 67 12.74 0.19 4.64
C LEU A 67 13.17 -0.17 6.06
N ASP A 68 13.68 -1.39 6.27
CA ASP A 68 14.04 -1.92 7.57
C ASP A 68 15.50 -1.64 7.97
N GLY A 69 16.29 -1.00 7.10
CA GLY A 69 17.72 -0.73 7.35
C GLY A 69 18.61 -1.99 7.32
N GLU A 70 18.03 -3.14 6.97
CA GLU A 70 18.75 -4.38 6.79
C GLU A 70 19.56 -4.33 5.49
N ARG A 71 20.85 -4.65 5.59
CA ARG A 71 21.72 -4.74 4.41
C ARG A 71 21.17 -5.84 3.51
N LEU A 72 20.64 -5.47 2.34
CA LEU A 72 20.28 -6.42 1.28
C LEU A 72 21.45 -7.40 1.09
N SER A 73 21.22 -8.68 1.38
CA SER A 73 22.21 -9.72 1.08
C SER A 73 22.55 -9.66 -0.41
N PRO A 74 23.83 -9.84 -0.82
CA PRO A 74 24.19 -9.94 -2.23
C PRO A 74 23.44 -11.08 -2.95
N ASP A 75 23.02 -12.10 -2.21
CA ASP A 75 22.22 -13.24 -2.70
C ASP A 75 20.72 -13.04 -2.52
N HIS A 76 20.28 -11.89 -1.99
CA HIS A 76 18.87 -11.54 -2.00
C HIS A 76 18.45 -11.51 -3.47
N PRO A 77 17.33 -12.15 -3.88
CA PRO A 77 16.89 -12.15 -5.27
C PRO A 77 16.64 -10.72 -5.71
N SER A 78 17.67 -10.08 -6.26
CA SER A 78 17.57 -8.79 -6.88
C SER A 78 16.75 -9.02 -8.13
N LEU A 79 15.47 -8.68 -8.03
CA LEU A 79 14.66 -8.60 -9.21
C LEU A 79 15.27 -7.48 -10.05
N SER A 80 15.86 -7.84 -11.19
CA SER A 80 16.16 -6.85 -12.20
C SER A 80 14.87 -6.07 -12.46
N LEU A 81 14.92 -4.74 -12.36
CA LEU A 81 13.77 -3.86 -12.57
C LEU A 81 13.03 -4.21 -13.89
N ARG A 82 13.81 -4.69 -14.88
CA ARG A 82 13.34 -5.24 -16.15
C ARG A 82 12.35 -6.39 -16.02
N LYS A 83 12.56 -7.34 -15.09
CA LYS A 83 11.70 -8.52 -14.90
C LYS A 83 10.35 -8.19 -14.26
N VAL A 84 10.33 -7.20 -13.36
CA VAL A 84 9.09 -6.68 -12.73
C VAL A 84 8.24 -5.93 -13.75
N LEU A 85 8.86 -5.06 -14.54
CA LEU A 85 8.16 -4.29 -15.58
C LEU A 85 7.70 -5.17 -16.75
N SER A 86 8.41 -6.25 -17.09
CA SER A 86 8.00 -7.20 -18.13
C SER A 86 6.90 -8.18 -17.69
N ALA A 87 6.61 -8.28 -16.38
CA ALA A 87 5.51 -9.10 -15.86
C ALA A 87 4.17 -8.35 -15.82
N GLY A 88 4.18 -7.04 -16.08
CA GLY A 88 2.98 -6.23 -16.30
C GLY A 88 2.41 -6.45 -17.69
N GLY A 89 1.80 -7.62 -17.92
CA GLY A 89 0.82 -7.75 -19.01
C GLY A 89 -0.34 -6.79 -18.77
N GLU A 90 -0.92 -6.28 -19.86
CA GLU A 90 -2.05 -5.32 -19.90
C GLU A 90 -3.26 -5.83 -19.11
N GLY A 91 -3.20 -5.72 -17.79
CA GLY A 91 -4.35 -5.90 -16.91
C GLY A 91 -5.21 -4.66 -17.02
N ARG A 92 -6.15 -4.68 -17.95
CA ARG A 92 -7.28 -3.75 -17.98
C ARG A 92 -7.94 -3.79 -16.60
N ILE A 93 -7.83 -2.70 -15.85
CA ILE A 93 -8.67 -2.44 -14.69
C ILE A 93 -10.03 -1.99 -15.23
N ASP A 94 -11.04 -2.83 -15.07
CA ASP A 94 -12.45 -2.50 -15.28
C ASP A 94 -13.03 -1.69 -14.12
#